data_AF-A0A7V5E8H5-F1
#
_entry.id   AF-A0A7V5E8H5-F1
#
_cell.length_a   1.000
_cell.length_b   1.000
_cell.length_c   1.000
_cell.angle_alpha   90.00
_cell.angle_beta   90.00
_cell.angle_gamma   90.00
#
_symmetry.space_group_name_H-M   'P 1'
#
loop_
_entity.id
_entity.type
_entity.pdbx_description
1 polymer ?
#
loop_
_entity_poly.entity_id
_entity_poly.type
_entity_poly.pdbx_seq_one_letter_code
_entity_poly.pdbx_strand_id
1 'polypeptide(L)'
;MQRRITPLLVLAVSVIWAVFIACKQKATTETKEPSKNAPPAYGDVLVEGSIGDASNLIPILASDSTSHGIASLIYNGLVKY
;
A
#
# COMPACT_ATOMS: atom_id res chain seq x y z
N MET A 1 -34.41 32.32 -29.05
CA MET A 1 -33.41 32.18 -27.95
C MET A 1 -33.09 30.72 -27.58
N GLN A 2 -34.00 29.75 -27.76
CA GLN A 2 -33.79 28.34 -27.36
C GLN A 2 -32.80 27.52 -28.23
N ARG A 3 -32.54 27.90 -29.50
CA ARG A 3 -31.67 27.12 -30.42
C ARG A 3 -30.16 27.22 -30.16
N ARG A 4 -29.69 28.20 -29.37
CA ARG A 4 -28.27 28.35 -29.00
C ARG A 4 -27.91 27.66 -27.68
N ILE A 5 -28.92 27.32 -26.87
CA ILE A 5 -28.76 26.70 -25.53
C ILE A 5 -28.73 25.17 -25.64
N THR A 6 -29.41 24.59 -26.63
CA THR A 6 -29.42 23.14 -26.89
C THR A 6 -28.03 22.51 -27.12
N PRO A 7 -27.09 23.06 -27.90
CA PRO A 7 -25.77 22.44 -28.06
C PRO A 7 -24.94 22.50 -26.76
N LEU A 8 -25.14 23.53 -25.93
CA LEU A 8 -24.43 23.72 -24.68
C LEU A 8 -24.92 22.73 -23.61
N LEU A 9 -26.23 22.45 -23.60
CA LEU A 9 -26.85 21.44 -22.73
C LEU A 9 -26.44 20.01 -23.15
N VAL A 10 -26.38 19.72 -24.46
CA VAL A 10 -25.91 18.42 -24.98
C VAL A 10 -24.43 18.20 -24.66
N LEU A 11 -23.58 19.22 -24.80
CA LEU A 11 -22.17 19.14 -24.41
C LEU A 11 -22.02 18.88 -22.90
N ALA A 12 -22.75 19.59 -22.05
CA ALA A 12 -22.71 19.39 -20.61
C ALA A 12 -23.14 17.97 -20.20
N VAL A 13 -24.21 17.43 -20.81
CA VAL A 13 -24.67 16.06 -20.56
C VAL A 13 -23.66 15.01 -21.03
N SER A 14 -23.00 15.24 -22.18
CA SER A 14 -21.95 14.33 -22.68
C SER A 14 -20.72 14.28 -21.77
N VAL A 15 -20.32 15.43 -21.20
CA VAL A 15 -19.20 15.52 -20.26
C VAL A 15 -19.55 14.82 -18.95
N ILE A 16 -20.77 15.01 -18.45
CA ILE A 16 -21.27 14.32 -17.25
C ILE A 16 -21.28 12.79 -17.45
N TRP A 17 -21.72 12.30 -18.61
CA TRP A 17 -21.66 10.88 -18.94
C TRP A 17 -20.25 10.30 -19.01
N ALA A 18 -19.29 11.08 -19.54
CA ALA A 18 -17.89 10.65 -19.59
C ALA A 18 -17.26 10.50 -18.19
N VAL A 19 -17.66 11.34 -17.22
CA VAL A 19 -17.19 11.26 -15.83
C VAL A 19 -17.65 9.96 -15.14
N PHE A 20 -18.85 9.46 -15.46
CA PHE A 20 -19.35 8.21 -14.86
C PHE A 20 -18.67 6.94 -15.40
N ILE A 21 -18.09 6.97 -16.61
CA ILE A 21 -17.46 5.78 -17.23
C ILE A 21 -15.99 5.62 -16.80
N ALA A 22 -15.35 6.69 -16.32
CA ALA A 22 -13.92 6.69 -15.98
C ALA A 22 -13.56 5.96 -14.66
N CYS A 23 -14.54 5.56 -13.85
CA CYS A 23 -14.29 4.93 -12.56
C CYS A 23 -14.25 3.40 -12.65
N LYS A 24 -13.26 2.85 -13.37
CA LYS A 24 -12.88 1.42 -13.26
C LYS A 24 -11.38 1.26 -13.43
N GLN A 25 -10.63 1.62 -12.40
CA GLN A 25 -9.23 1.24 -12.27
C GLN A 25 -9.17 -0.15 -11.64
N LYS A 26 -8.99 -1.18 -12.47
CA LYS A 26 -8.65 -2.52 -11.98
C LYS A 26 -7.14 -2.56 -11.71
N ALA A 27 -6.76 -2.39 -10.45
CA ALA A 27 -5.47 -2.88 -9.98
C ALA A 27 -5.60 -4.40 -9.82
N THR A 28 -5.21 -5.15 -10.85
CA THR A 28 -5.10 -6.60 -10.76
C THR A 28 -3.82 -6.92 -10.00
N THR A 29 -3.92 -7.01 -8.68
CA THR A 29 -3.05 -7.91 -7.91
C THR A 29 -3.67 -9.29 -8.09
N GLU A 30 -3.03 -10.17 -8.85
CA GLU A 30 -3.44 -11.58 -8.91
C GLU A 30 -3.16 -12.23 -7.56
N THR A 31 -4.08 -12.06 -6.61
CA THR A 31 -4.14 -12.89 -5.42
C THR A 31 -4.68 -14.25 -5.87
N LYS A 32 -3.78 -15.13 -6.31
CA LYS A 32 -4.10 -16.56 -6.35
C LYS A 32 -4.55 -16.94 -4.94
N GLU A 33 -5.80 -17.37 -4.80
CA GLU A 33 -6.27 -17.85 -3.51
C GLU A 33 -5.33 -18.98 -3.04
N PRO A 34 -4.81 -18.89 -1.82
CA PRO A 34 -3.92 -19.92 -1.31
C PRO A 34 -4.71 -21.23 -1.27
N SER A 35 -4.31 -22.20 -2.08
CA SER A 35 -4.78 -23.57 -1.94
C SER A 35 -4.57 -23.99 -0.48
N LYS A 36 -5.62 -24.47 0.17
CA LYS A 36 -5.64 -24.82 1.60
C LYS A 36 -4.55 -25.83 2.01
N ASN A 37 -3.96 -26.51 1.03
CA ASN A 37 -2.91 -27.50 1.20
C ASN A 37 -1.60 -27.16 0.44
N ALA A 38 -1.42 -25.91 -0.01
CA ALA A 38 -0.14 -25.51 -0.61
C ALA A 38 0.97 -25.54 0.45
N PRO A 39 2.19 -26.00 0.10
CA PRO A 39 3.33 -25.84 0.98
C PRO A 39 3.59 -24.35 1.25
N PRO A 40 4.11 -23.99 2.43
CA PRO A 40 4.48 -22.60 2.73
C PRO A 40 5.44 -22.05 1.67
N ALA A 41 5.17 -20.83 1.20
CA ALA A 41 6.09 -20.12 0.32
C ALA A 41 7.26 -19.58 1.13
N TYR A 42 8.49 -19.88 0.70
CA TYR A 42 9.72 -19.44 1.35
C TYR A 42 10.51 -18.54 0.41
N GLY A 43 11.19 -17.52 0.97
CA GLY A 43 11.98 -16.57 0.20
C GLY A 43 11.08 -15.53 -0.46
N ASP A 44 10.75 -14.50 0.30
CA ASP A 44 9.99 -13.35 -0.16
C ASP A 44 10.64 -12.07 0.38
N VAL A 45 10.20 -10.90 -0.09
CA VAL A 45 10.71 -9.60 0.34
C VAL A 45 9.56 -8.77 0.91
N LEU A 46 9.67 -8.43 2.19
CA LEU A 46 8.81 -7.45 2.84
C LEU A 46 9.52 -6.10 2.86
N VAL A 47 8.89 -5.06 2.30
CA VAL A 47 9.39 -3.67 2.36
C VAL A 47 8.48 -2.85 3.27
N GLU A 48 9.03 -2.38 4.38
CA GLU A 48 8.34 -1.54 5.37
C GLU A 48 9.03 -0.17 5.48
N GLY A 49 8.24 0.89 5.63
CA GLY A 49 8.75 2.25 5.81
C GLY A 49 8.83 2.65 7.29
N SER A 50 9.97 3.19 7.72
CA SER A 50 10.17 3.76 9.05
C SER A 50 10.26 5.29 8.98
N ILE A 51 9.83 5.98 10.05
CA ILE A 51 9.89 7.46 10.17
C ILE A 51 11.34 7.96 10.34
N GLY A 52 12.22 7.14 10.91
CA GLY A 52 13.63 7.46 11.15
C GLY A 52 14.54 6.27 10.88
N ASP A 53 15.84 6.56 10.72
CA ASP A 53 16.88 5.55 10.55
C ASP A 53 17.35 4.98 11.89
N ALA A 54 17.96 3.80 11.86
CA ALA A 54 18.60 3.21 13.03
C ALA A 54 19.99 3.86 13.24
N SER A 55 20.15 4.53 14.38
CA SER A 55 21.39 5.25 14.71
C SER A 55 22.47 4.34 15.31
N ASN A 56 22.08 3.21 15.89
CA ASN A 56 22.97 2.21 16.45
C ASN A 56 22.31 0.82 16.43
N LEU A 57 23.12 -0.23 16.34
CA LEU A 57 22.66 -1.62 16.33
C LEU A 57 23.04 -2.40 17.60
N ILE A 58 23.58 -1.73 18.61
CA ILE A 58 23.86 -2.34 19.91
C ILE A 58 22.62 -2.14 20.80
N PRO A 59 21.82 -3.18 21.10
CA PRO A 59 20.53 -3.01 21.76
C PRO A 59 20.61 -2.32 23.12
N ILE A 60 21.67 -2.60 23.91
CA ILE A 60 21.85 -2.00 25.25
C ILE A 60 22.20 -0.51 25.20
N LEU A 61 22.61 0.01 24.04
CA LEU A 61 22.97 1.41 23.84
C LEU A 61 21.93 2.16 22.99
N ALA A 62 20.93 1.48 22.44
CA ALA A 62 19.87 2.10 21.69
C ALA A 62 18.96 2.89 22.65
N SER A 63 18.55 4.10 22.27
CA SER A 63 17.64 4.95 23.06
C SER A 63 16.43 5.44 22.27
N ASP A 64 16.45 5.28 20.95
CA ASP A 64 15.38 5.60 20.02
C ASP A 64 14.60 4.34 19.59
N SER A 65 13.34 4.51 19.18
CA SER A 65 12.47 3.40 18.79
C SER A 65 12.88 2.72 17.48
N THR A 66 13.46 3.46 16.54
CA THR A 66 13.84 2.94 15.21
C THR A 66 15.02 1.96 15.33
N SER A 67 16.03 2.29 16.13
CA SER A 67 17.15 1.39 16.44
C SER A 67 16.68 0.12 17.15
N HIS A 68 15.77 0.23 18.13
CA HIS A 68 15.19 -0.95 18.79
C HIS A 68 14.38 -1.83 17.83
N GLY A 69 13.61 -1.21 16.93
CA GLY A 69 12.82 -1.92 15.93
C GLY A 69 13.69 -2.81 15.04
N ILE A 70 14.74 -2.23 14.45
CA ILE A 70 15.67 -2.97 13.59
C ILE A 70 16.48 -4.00 14.39
N ALA A 71 16.96 -3.64 15.59
CA ALA A 71 17.71 -4.57 16.43
C ALA A 71 16.90 -5.82 16.84
N SER A 72 15.58 -5.71 17.02
CA SER A 72 14.68 -6.83 17.35
C SER A 72 14.52 -7.86 16.21
N LEU A 73 14.82 -7.44 14.97
CA LEU A 73 14.83 -8.32 13.80
C LEU A 73 16.15 -9.09 13.67
N ILE A 74 17.24 -8.57 14.24
CA ILE A 74 18.60 -9.14 14.13
C ILE A 74 18.96 -9.99 15.36
N TYR A 75 18.61 -9.51 16.56
CA TYR A 75 18.99 -10.14 17.83
C TYR A 75 17.77 -10.72 18.55
N ASN A 76 17.97 -11.81 19.28
CA ASN A 76 16.97 -12.39 20.17
C ASN A 76 17.42 -12.27 21.63
N GLY A 77 16.49 -11.90 22.51
CA GLY A 77 16.68 -11.97 23.95
C GLY A 77 16.41 -13.38 24.49
N LEU A 78 16.50 -13.52 25.82
CA LEU A 78 16.14 -14.77 26.51
C LEU A 78 14.63 -15.07 26.42
N VAL A 79 13.81 -14.03 26.29
CA VAL A 79 12.36 -14.08 26.08
C VAL A 79 12.02 -13.09 24.98
N LYS A 80 11.04 -13.41 24.12
CA LYS A 80 10.57 -12.55 23.01
C LYS A 80 9.06 -12.34 23.10
N TYR A 81 8.62 -11.13 22.82
CA TYR A 81 7.22 -10.72 22.72
C TYR A 81 6.93 -10.23 21.31
#